data_AF-A0A8W8K0T8-F1
#
_entry.id   AF-A0A8W8K0T8-F1
#
_cell.length_a   1.000
_cell.length_b   1.000
_cell.length_c   1.000
_cell.angle_alpha   90.00
_cell.angle_beta   90.00
_cell.angle_gamma   90.00
#
_symmetry.space_group_name_H-M   'P 1'
#
loop_
_entity.id
_entity.type
_entity.pdbx_description
1 polymer ?
#
loop_
_entity_poly.entity_id
_entity_poly.type
_entity_poly.pdbx_seq_one_letter_code
_entity_poly.pdbx_strand_id
1 'polypeptide(L)'
;MAIQVSIYVIFGGVSALTREQYEAINGFSNSFFGWGGEDDDFYNRVMWSKMSIYRTINDVGRYSSLEHKPAVANPQRHEIVSKGKERMWKDGLNTLKYETLQKTNKKLYIHVSVKISK
;
A
#
# COMPACT_ATOMS: atom_id res chain seq x y z
N MET A 1 -9.87 -7.56 23.05
CA MET A 1 -9.75 -8.65 22.06
C MET A 1 -8.68 -8.26 21.06
N ALA A 2 -7.49 -8.86 21.14
CA ALA A 2 -6.51 -8.75 20.08
C ALA A 2 -7.02 -9.61 18.92
N ILE A 3 -7.34 -8.99 17.78
CA ILE A 3 -7.63 -9.74 16.56
C ILE A 3 -6.27 -10.29 16.11
N GLN A 4 -6.07 -11.59 16.28
CA GLN A 4 -4.91 -12.31 15.75
C GLN A 4 -5.04 -12.31 14.22
N VAL A 5 -4.49 -11.29 13.55
CA VAL A 5 -4.37 -11.29 12.10
C VAL A 5 -3.23 -12.23 11.74
N SER A 6 -3.50 -13.18 10.85
CA SER A 6 -2.50 -14.13 10.37
C SER A 6 -1.38 -13.38 9.66
N ILE A 7 -0.13 -13.55 10.09
CA ILE A 7 1.05 -12.94 9.44
C ILE A 7 1.13 -13.27 7.94
N TYR A 8 0.54 -14.38 7.52
CA TYR A 8 0.53 -14.81 6.13
C TYR A 8 -0.22 -13.81 5.22
N VAL A 9 -1.25 -13.13 5.72
CA VAL A 9 -2.06 -12.19 4.94
C VAL A 9 -1.70 -10.71 5.13
N ILE A 10 -0.85 -10.37 6.12
CA ILE A 10 -0.47 -8.97 6.39
C ILE A 10 0.54 -8.48 5.34
N PHE A 11 0.26 -7.42 4.60
CA PHE A 11 1.20 -6.90 3.58
C PHE A 11 1.63 -5.44 3.81
N GLY A 12 1.27 -4.89 4.97
CA GLY A 12 1.64 -3.54 5.39
C GLY A 12 3.01 -3.43 6.06
N GLY A 13 3.41 -2.19 6.34
CA GLY A 13 4.70 -1.86 6.97
C GLY A 13 5.82 -1.69 5.94
N VAL A 14 6.49 -2.78 5.58
CA VAL A 14 7.60 -2.76 4.60
C VAL A 14 7.45 -3.92 3.62
N SER A 15 7.30 -3.59 2.34
CA SER A 15 7.16 -4.54 1.23
C SER A 15 8.07 -4.11 0.07
N ALA A 16 8.57 -5.07 -0.70
CA ALA A 16 9.45 -4.82 -1.85
C ALA A 16 8.96 -5.60 -3.07
N LEU A 17 8.93 -4.93 -4.22
CA LEU A 17 8.56 -5.48 -5.51
C LEU A 17 9.55 -4.96 -6.57
N THR A 18 9.79 -5.74 -7.62
CA THR A 18 10.44 -5.19 -8.82
C THR A 18 9.48 -4.23 -9.53
N ARG A 19 10.02 -3.38 -10.43
CA ARG A 19 9.20 -2.51 -11.27
C ARG A 19 8.15 -3.33 -12.03
N GLU A 20 8.56 -4.44 -12.63
CA GLU A 20 7.73 -5.28 -13.48
C GLU A 20 6.60 -5.91 -12.66
N GLN A 21 6.89 -6.35 -11.42
CA GLN A 21 5.86 -6.87 -10.51
C GLN A 21 4.86 -5.79 -10.12
N TYR A 22 5.32 -4.58 -9.81
CA TYR A 22 4.46 -3.45 -9.44
C TYR A 22 3.56 -3.00 -10.61
N GLU A 23 4.11 -2.93 -11.82
CA GLU A 23 3.38 -2.60 -13.04
C GLU A 23 2.37 -3.71 -13.41
N ALA A 24 2.75 -4.99 -13.26
CA ALA A 24 1.89 -6.15 -13.54
C ALA A 24 0.67 -6.27 -12.60
N ILE A 25 0.62 -5.51 -11.50
CA ILE A 25 -0.55 -5.43 -10.62
C ILE A 25 -1.25 -4.06 -10.65
N ASN A 26 -0.87 -3.21 -11.62
CA ASN A 26 -1.33 -1.83 -11.73
C ASN A 26 -1.08 -0.99 -10.46
N GLY A 27 -0.02 -1.28 -9.70
CA GLY A 27 0.34 -0.59 -8.46
C GLY A 27 -0.74 -0.60 -7.37
N PHE A 28 -0.59 0.32 -6.41
CA PHE A 28 -1.59 0.58 -5.37
C PHE A 28 -2.87 1.23 -5.92
N SER A 29 -3.99 1.02 -5.23
CA SER A 29 -5.26 1.74 -5.45
C SER A 29 -5.13 3.22 -5.05
N ASN A 30 -5.72 4.12 -5.83
CA ASN A 30 -5.80 5.55 -5.48
C ASN A 30 -7.04 5.89 -4.64
N SER A 31 -7.86 4.90 -4.24
CA SER A 31 -9.16 5.12 -3.60
C SER A 31 -9.09 5.19 -2.06
N PHE A 32 -7.95 4.92 -1.45
CA PHE A 32 -7.80 4.87 0.01
C PHE A 32 -7.36 6.23 0.55
N PHE A 33 -8.31 6.97 1.13
CA PHE A 33 -8.06 8.19 1.90
C PHE A 33 -8.48 7.97 3.36
N GLY A 34 -7.60 8.29 4.30
CA GLY A 34 -7.75 7.88 5.71
C GLY A 34 -7.08 6.54 5.97
N TRP A 35 -7.18 6.03 7.20
CA TRP A 35 -6.43 4.84 7.62
C TRP A 35 -7.16 3.53 7.30
N GLY A 36 -6.42 2.59 6.69
CA GLY A 36 -6.73 1.17 6.63
C GLY A 36 -7.33 0.67 5.31
N GLY A 37 -6.99 -0.58 4.98
CA GLY A 37 -7.50 -1.35 3.84
C GLY A 37 -6.66 -1.26 2.57
N GLU A 38 -5.74 -0.30 2.46
CA GLU A 38 -4.88 -0.13 1.30
C GLU A 38 -3.89 -1.28 1.14
N ASP A 39 -3.30 -1.74 2.25
CA ASP A 39 -2.38 -2.87 2.25
C ASP A 39 -3.10 -4.21 1.99
N ASP A 40 -4.36 -4.32 2.41
CA ASP A 40 -5.21 -5.49 2.15
C ASP A 40 -5.59 -5.55 0.65
N ASP A 41 -5.96 -4.42 0.04
CA ASP A 41 -6.20 -4.32 -1.40
C ASP A 41 -4.92 -4.65 -2.19
N PHE A 42 -3.78 -4.13 -1.73
CA PHE A 42 -2.49 -4.39 -2.38
C PHE A 42 -2.08 -5.87 -2.28
N TYR A 43 -2.25 -6.51 -1.12
CA TYR A 43 -2.10 -7.96 -0.96
C TYR A 43 -2.99 -8.72 -1.95
N ASN A 44 -4.27 -8.35 -2.03
CA ASN A 44 -5.22 -9.01 -2.91
C ASN A 44 -4.81 -8.90 -4.38
N ARG A 45 -4.31 -7.74 -4.83
CA ARG A 45 -3.78 -7.55 -6.19
C ARG A 45 -2.62 -8.50 -6.50
N VAL A 46 -1.67 -8.66 -5.58
CA VAL A 46 -0.56 -9.62 -5.69
C VAL A 46 -1.09 -11.05 -5.85
N MET A 47 -2.05 -11.43 -5.00
CA MET A 47 -2.63 -12.78 -5.03
C MET A 47 -3.47 -13.04 -6.29
N TRP A 48 -4.27 -12.07 -6.75
CA TRP A 48 -5.06 -12.19 -7.98
C TRP A 48 -4.19 -12.30 -9.24
N SER A 49 -3.01 -11.66 -9.23
CA SER A 49 -2.00 -11.81 -10.28
C SER A 49 -1.14 -13.07 -10.14
N LYS A 50 -1.52 -13.99 -9.23
CA LYS A 50 -0.85 -15.30 -9.02
C LYS A 50 0.63 -15.20 -8.64
N MET A 51 1.02 -14.08 -8.04
CA MET A 51 2.36 -13.93 -7.48
C MET A 51 2.43 -14.60 -6.11
N SER A 52 3.65 -14.92 -5.67
CA SER A 52 3.91 -15.45 -4.33
C SER A 52 4.60 -14.39 -3.48
N ILE A 53 4.32 -14.42 -2.18
CA ILE A 53 4.94 -13.51 -1.21
C ILE A 53 6.01 -14.27 -0.44
N TYR A 54 7.24 -13.78 -0.52
CA TYR A 54 8.34 -14.24 0.31
C TYR A 54 8.39 -13.43 1.61
N ARG A 55 8.59 -14.11 2.74
CA ARG A 55 8.71 -13.47 4.06
C ARG A 55 9.83 -14.11 4.86
N THR A 56 10.61 -13.28 5.52
CA THR A 56 11.58 -13.70 6.52
C THR A 56 10.87 -13.85 7.87
N ILE A 57 10.80 -15.08 8.39
CA ILE A 57 10.07 -15.41 9.62
C ILE A 57 11.01 -15.47 10.84
N ASN A 58 12.33 -15.39 10.64
CA ASN A 58 13.31 -15.42 11.71
C ASN A 58 13.62 -14.01 12.27
N ASP A 59 14.51 -13.96 13.26
CA ASP A 59 14.88 -12.73 13.98
C ASP A 59 15.44 -11.61 13.10
N VAL A 60 15.82 -11.90 11.86
CA VAL A 60 16.28 -10.91 10.87
C VAL A 60 15.11 -10.04 10.36
N GLY A 61 13.87 -10.53 10.42
CA GLY A 61 12.67 -9.84 9.92
C GLY A 61 11.98 -8.93 10.93
N ARG A 62 12.63 -8.56 12.04
CA ARG A 62 12.03 -7.75 13.11
C ARG A 62 12.11 -6.25 12.80
N TYR A 63 11.00 -5.56 13.00
CA TYR A 63 10.89 -4.11 12.86
C TYR A 63 10.47 -3.47 14.18
N SER A 64 10.86 -2.21 14.39
CA SER A 64 10.40 -1.39 15.50
C SER A 64 9.64 -0.19 14.95
N SER A 65 8.41 0.00 15.44
CA SER A 65 7.61 1.17 15.11
C SER A 65 7.94 2.31 16.06
N LEU A 66 8.09 3.52 15.52
CA LEU A 66 8.15 4.72 16.34
C LEU A 66 6.75 5.02 16.91
N GLU A 67 6.71 5.61 18.10
CA GLU A 67 5.45 6.03 18.73
C GLU A 67 4.72 7.07 17.86
N HIS A 68 3.42 6.88 17.68
CA HIS A 68 2.58 7.77 16.89
C HIS A 68 1.13 7.74 17.39
N LYS A 69 0.39 8.81 17.09
CA LYS A 69 -1.04 8.89 17.38
C LYS A 69 -1.82 8.01 16.39
N PRO A 70 -2.86 7.28 16.84
CA PRO A 70 -3.72 6.53 15.94
C PRO A 70 -4.34 7.45 14.88
N ALA A 71 -4.35 7.00 13.62
CA ALA A 71 -4.99 7.71 12.53
C ALA A 71 -6.51 7.43 12.51
N VAL A 72 -7.26 8.36 11.92
CA VAL A 72 -8.71 8.21 11.76
C VAL A 72 -8.98 7.16 10.68
N ALA A 73 -9.66 6.08 11.07
CA ALA A 73 -9.97 4.98 10.17
C ALA A 73 -10.95 5.43 9.08
N ASN A 74 -10.70 5.01 7.83
CA ASN A 74 -11.65 5.23 6.75
C ASN A 74 -12.89 4.35 7.00
N PRO A 75 -14.11 4.93 7.14
CA PRO A 75 -15.33 4.16 7.39
C PRO A 75 -15.70 3.26 6.20
N GLN A 76 -15.29 3.62 4.98
CA GLN A 76 -15.59 2.88 3.76
C GLN A 76 -14.53 1.81 3.41
N ARG A 77 -13.47 1.65 4.22
CA ARG A 77 -12.33 0.78 3.88
C ARG A 77 -12.73 -0.63 3.46
N HIS A 78 -13.66 -1.27 4.19
CA HIS A 78 -14.08 -2.64 3.89
C HIS A 78 -14.86 -2.74 2.58
N GLU A 79 -15.66 -1.72 2.25
CA GLU A 79 -16.39 -1.65 0.99
C GLU A 79 -15.43 -1.43 -0.19
N ILE A 80 -14.42 -0.58 0.00
CA ILE A 80 -13.41 -0.31 -1.02
C ILE A 80 -12.58 -1.58 -1.31
N VAL A 81 -12.17 -2.30 -0.26
CA VAL A 81 -11.43 -3.57 -0.37
C VAL A 81 -12.28 -4.65 -1.04
N SER A 82 -13.56 -4.81 -0.67
CA SER A 82 -14.42 -5.85 -1.25
C SER A 82 -14.61 -5.68 -2.76
N LYS A 83 -14.65 -4.42 -3.24
CA LYS A 83 -14.72 -4.07 -4.67
C LYS A 83 -13.36 -4.07 -5.37
N GLY A 84 -12.26 -4.39 -4.68
CA GLY A 84 -10.89 -4.27 -5.19
C GLY A 84 -10.66 -5.03 -6.50
N LYS A 85 -11.23 -6.24 -6.65
CA LYS A 85 -11.02 -7.08 -7.85
C LYS A 85 -11.60 -6.44 -9.12
N GLU A 86 -12.75 -5.80 -9.00
CA GLU A 86 -13.41 -5.10 -10.11
C GLU A 86 -12.71 -3.78 -10.44
N ARG A 87 -12.12 -3.13 -9.43
CA ARG A 87 -11.45 -1.83 -9.54
C ARG A 87 -10.00 -1.94 -9.98
N MET A 88 -9.30 -3.04 -9.72
CA MET A 88 -7.84 -3.18 -9.88
C MET A 88 -7.29 -2.58 -11.18
N TRP A 89 -7.93 -2.85 -12.32
CA TRP A 89 -7.49 -2.39 -13.64
C TRP A 89 -8.05 -1.01 -14.06
N LYS A 90 -8.98 -0.47 -13.27
CA LYS A 90 -9.61 0.85 -13.46
C LYS A 90 -9.15 1.88 -12.41
N ASP A 91 -8.38 1.43 -11.41
CA ASP A 91 -7.85 2.24 -10.33
C ASP A 91 -6.46 1.76 -9.92
N GLY A 92 -5.44 2.54 -10.27
CA GLY A 92 -4.09 2.34 -9.81
C GLY A 92 -3.07 3.20 -10.55
N LEU A 93 -1.92 2.64 -10.90
CA LEU A 93 -0.85 3.36 -11.59
C LEU A 93 -1.33 4.02 -12.89
N ASN A 94 -2.21 3.35 -13.64
CA ASN A 94 -2.77 3.85 -14.88
C ASN A 94 -3.74 5.04 -14.73
N THR A 95 -4.25 5.30 -13.53
CA THR A 95 -5.21 6.39 -13.27
C THR A 95 -4.70 7.42 -12.27
N LEU A 96 -3.48 7.25 -11.75
CA LEU A 96 -2.87 8.15 -10.77
C LEU A 96 -2.77 9.58 -11.32
N LYS A 97 -3.41 10.53 -10.64
CA LYS A 97 -3.37 11.96 -10.97
C LYS A 97 -2.75 12.74 -9.82
N TYR A 98 -1.66 13.44 -10.12
CA TYR A 98 -0.98 14.33 -9.17
C TYR A 98 -0.25 15.44 -9.92
N GLU A 99 0.02 16.52 -9.21
CA GLU A 99 0.85 17.64 -9.66
C GLU A 99 2.12 17.68 -8.81
N THR A 100 3.30 17.74 -9.45
CA THR A 100 4.56 17.91 -8.71
C THR A 100 4.75 19.39 -8.41
N LEU A 101 4.73 19.76 -7.12
CA LEU A 101 4.90 21.15 -6.69
C LEU A 101 6.38 21.51 -6.55
N GLN A 102 7.17 20.61 -5.97
CA GLN A 102 8.58 20.84 -5.72
C GLN A 102 9.37 19.53 -5.66
N LYS A 103 10.60 19.55 -6.19
CA LYS A 103 11.58 18.47 -6.04
C LYS A 103 12.89 19.06 -5.52
N THR A 104 13.31 18.64 -4.33
CA THR A 104 14.53 19.15 -3.68
C THR A 104 15.48 18.00 -3.38
N ASN A 105 16.70 18.08 -3.91
CA ASN A 105 17.78 17.17 -3.54
C ASN A 105 18.35 17.61 -2.17
N LYS A 106 18.21 16.78 -1.13
CA LYS A 106 18.86 16.94 0.16
C LYS A 106 20.10 16.04 0.21
N LYS A 107 20.94 16.25 1.22
CA LYS A 107 22.19 15.47 1.39
C LYS A 107 21.94 13.96 1.48
N LEU A 108 20.84 13.52 2.08
CA LEU A 108 20.55 12.11 2.38
C LEU A 108 19.33 11.54 1.65
N TYR A 109 18.51 12.38 1.00
CA TYR A 109 17.28 11.95 0.33
C TYR A 109 16.80 12.98 -0.68
N ILE A 110 15.90 12.58 -1.56
CA ILE A 110 15.18 13.49 -2.46
C ILE A 110 13.80 13.72 -1.86
N HIS A 111 13.45 14.99 -1.60
CA HIS A 111 12.12 15.36 -1.16
C HIS A 111 11.28 15.77 -2.37
N VAL A 112 10.19 15.05 -2.63
CA VAL A 112 9.23 15.37 -3.69
C VAL A 112 7.90 15.73 -3.03
N SER A 113 7.49 16.98 -3.16
CA SER A 113 6.19 17.46 -2.69
C SER A 113 5.20 17.44 -3.84
N VAL A 114 4.07 16.79 -3.64
CA VAL A 114 3.03 16.61 -4.65
C VAL A 114 1.68 17.08 -4.12
N LYS A 115 0.84 17.55 -5.03
CA LYS A 115 -0.58 17.78 -4.80
C LYS A 115 -1.36 16.63 -5.43
N ILE A 116 -2.16 15.95 -4.61
CA ILE A 116 -3.04 14.87 -5.04
C ILE A 116 -4.45 15.46 -5.15
N SER A 117 -5.07 15.32 -6.30
CA SER A 117 -6.45 15.77 -6.54
C SER A 117 -7.42 14.67 -6.16
N LYS A 118 -8.56 15.05 -5.56
CA LYS A 118 -9.69 14.15 -5.34
C LYS A 118 -10.57 14.10 -6.58
#